data_AF-A0A178Y5E0-F1
#
_entry.id   AF-A0A178Y5E0-F1
#
_cell.length_a   1.000
_cell.length_b   1.000
_cell.length_c   1.000
_cell.angle_alpha   90.00
_cell.angle_beta   90.00
_cell.angle_gamma   90.00
#
_symmetry.space_group_name_H-M   'P 1'
#
loop_
_entity.id
_entity.type
_entity.pdbx_description
1 polymer ?
#
loop_
_entity_poly.entity_id
_entity_poly.type
_entity_poly.pdbx_seq_one_letter_code
_entity_poly.pdbx_strand_id
1 'polypeptide(L)'
;MILVPEDTETDYGKPYEISPLQTEGAMEGMSAPSNHVLVLFRHADANVMAQVLPTLNPAQVSRLLGPAEALCFAADPQWNEAGGVMGARRAPNLPERQAGMLKLEQENIRAISVRRDAALTRKVAGYLERVAPDRVSALEEGKLQKFAQYSLRESRRFGVETDAGHCRWAYMSLVTSGQLGQNPSVQEAMRADAPGYSADTRVALLMRHSFLAVKKQASREVD
;
A
#
# COMPACT_ATOMS: atom_id res chain seq x y z
N MET A 1 -16.66 3.90 12.14
CA MET A 1 -15.41 4.23 12.86
C MET A 1 -14.87 2.97 13.50
N ILE A 2 -13.57 2.88 13.75
CA ILE A 2 -12.92 1.75 14.46
C ILE A 2 -11.87 2.28 15.44
N LEU A 3 -11.41 1.44 16.34
CA LEU A 3 -10.31 1.72 17.26
C LEU A 3 -9.03 1.06 16.74
N VAL A 4 -7.94 1.82 16.69
CA VAL A 4 -6.58 1.34 16.34
C VAL A 4 -5.59 1.75 17.42
N PRO A 5 -4.46 1.06 17.61
CA PRO A 5 -3.44 1.44 18.60
C PRO A 5 -2.92 2.87 18.37
N GLU A 6 -2.64 3.63 19.44
CA GLU A 6 -2.20 5.04 19.33
C GLU A 6 -0.89 5.23 18.53
N ASP A 7 -0.01 4.23 18.55
CA ASP A 7 1.25 4.21 17.82
C ASP A 7 1.09 3.84 16.34
N THR A 8 -0.14 3.61 15.88
CA THR A 8 -0.43 3.37 14.46
C THR A 8 -0.23 4.65 13.67
N GLU A 9 0.72 4.63 12.72
CA GLU A 9 0.89 5.69 11.74
C GLU A 9 -0.42 5.90 10.97
N THR A 10 -1.15 6.95 11.34
CA THR A 10 -2.48 7.26 10.83
C THR A 10 -2.39 8.61 10.13
N ASP A 11 -2.73 8.63 8.85
CA ASP A 11 -2.96 9.88 8.15
C ASP A 11 -4.29 10.46 8.66
N TYR A 12 -4.19 11.51 9.48
CA TYR A 12 -5.34 12.24 10.01
C TYR A 12 -5.96 13.18 8.96
N GLY A 13 -5.45 13.16 7.73
CA GLY A 13 -5.82 14.11 6.69
C GLY A 13 -5.32 15.51 7.01
N LYS A 14 -5.78 16.48 6.25
CA LYS A 14 -5.51 17.89 6.56
C LYS A 14 -6.38 18.34 7.74
N PRO A 15 -5.97 19.36 8.51
CA PRO A 15 -6.69 19.77 9.73
C PRO A 15 -8.16 20.18 9.51
N TYR A 16 -8.57 20.49 8.28
CA TYR A 16 -9.97 20.78 7.92
C TYR A 16 -10.81 19.55 7.57
N GLU A 17 -10.18 18.38 7.44
CA GLU A 17 -10.81 17.06 7.23
C GLU A 17 -11.11 16.37 8.57
N ILE A 18 -10.62 16.94 9.68
CA ILE A 18 -10.99 16.57 11.04
C ILE A 18 -12.46 16.96 11.25
N SER A 19 -13.28 15.97 11.61
CA SER A 19 -14.72 16.14 11.75
C SER A 19 -15.05 17.28 12.73
N PRO A 20 -15.79 18.34 12.32
CA PRO A 20 -16.09 19.50 13.17
C PRO A 20 -16.98 19.15 14.39
N LEU A 21 -17.48 17.91 14.45
CA LEU A 21 -18.25 17.39 15.59
C LEU A 21 -17.38 16.91 16.76
N GLN A 22 -16.05 16.94 16.66
CA GLN A 22 -15.18 16.58 17.79
C GLN A 22 -15.01 17.71 18.82
N THR A 23 -15.47 18.93 18.54
CA THR A 23 -15.06 20.10 19.33
C THR A 23 -16.00 20.45 20.50
N GLU A 24 -17.22 19.94 20.60
CA GLU A 24 -18.12 20.37 21.69
C GLU A 24 -18.93 19.21 22.30
N GLY A 25 -18.62 18.85 23.54
CA GLY A 25 -19.63 18.37 24.49
C GLY A 25 -19.70 16.88 24.85
N ALA A 26 -18.66 16.07 24.65
CA ALA A 26 -18.73 14.65 25.02
C ALA A 26 -17.48 14.11 25.74
N MET A 27 -17.01 14.74 26.82
CA MET A 27 -16.09 14.09 27.77
C MET A 27 -16.31 14.59 29.21
N GLU A 28 -17.48 14.32 29.77
CA GLU A 28 -17.62 14.18 31.23
C GLU A 28 -18.07 12.75 31.53
N GLY A 29 -17.12 11.90 31.94
CA GLY A 29 -17.40 10.56 32.49
C GLY A 29 -16.52 9.43 31.96
N MET A 30 -15.46 9.10 32.71
CA MET A 30 -14.67 7.86 32.71
C MET A 30 -14.00 7.36 31.42
N SER A 31 -12.67 7.24 31.45
CA SER A 31 -11.92 5.95 31.51
C SER A 31 -10.42 6.22 31.30
N ALA A 32 -9.56 5.29 31.74
CA ALA A 32 -8.10 5.29 31.62
C ALA A 32 -7.57 5.78 30.24
N PRO A 33 -6.28 6.22 30.13
CA PRO A 33 -5.68 6.54 28.84
C PRO A 33 -5.95 5.39 27.86
N SER A 34 -6.79 5.66 26.87
CA SER A 34 -7.17 4.67 25.87
C SER A 34 -5.92 4.45 25.03
N ASN A 35 -5.31 3.27 25.11
CA ASN A 35 -4.20 2.88 24.22
C ASN A 35 -4.63 2.75 22.75
N HIS A 36 -5.80 3.27 22.38
CA HIS A 36 -6.38 3.26 21.05
C HIS A 36 -7.00 4.61 20.71
N VAL A 37 -6.86 5.02 19.46
CA VAL A 37 -7.52 6.18 18.86
C VAL A 37 -8.68 5.77 17.97
N LEU A 38 -9.70 6.63 17.90
CA LEU A 38 -10.86 6.43 17.03
C LEU A 38 -10.58 6.99 15.63
N VAL A 39 -10.74 6.15 14.61
CA VAL A 39 -10.49 6.54 13.21
C VAL A 39 -11.68 6.26 12.31
N LEU A 40 -11.77 7.00 11.21
CA LEU A 40 -12.72 6.70 10.14
C LEU A 40 -12.30 5.41 9.43
N PHE A 41 -13.24 4.49 9.29
CA PHE A 41 -13.00 3.21 8.63
C PHE A 41 -13.86 3.10 7.38
N ARG A 42 -13.19 3.03 6.22
CA ARG A 42 -13.79 2.86 4.89
C ARG A 42 -14.26 1.41 4.68
N HIS A 43 -15.14 0.94 5.55
CA HIS A 43 -15.71 -0.42 5.52
C HIS A 43 -16.48 -0.74 4.22
N ALA A 44 -16.95 0.28 3.50
CA ALA A 44 -17.58 0.13 2.19
C ALA A 44 -16.58 -0.07 1.03
N ASP A 45 -15.27 0.04 1.29
CA ASP A 45 -14.21 -0.15 0.30
C ASP A 45 -13.77 -1.63 0.26
N ALA A 46 -13.97 -2.28 -0.87
CA ALA A 46 -13.67 -3.71 -1.04
C ALA A 46 -12.18 -4.02 -0.86
N ASN A 47 -11.28 -3.11 -1.25
CA ASN A 47 -9.84 -3.29 -1.07
C ASN A 47 -9.46 -3.17 0.41
N VAL A 48 -10.12 -2.29 1.16
CA VAL A 48 -9.95 -2.20 2.61
C VAL A 48 -10.45 -3.48 3.29
N MET A 49 -11.61 -3.99 2.89
CA MET A 49 -12.12 -5.25 3.44
C MET A 49 -11.24 -6.45 3.11
N ALA A 50 -10.67 -6.50 1.90
CA ALA A 50 -9.71 -7.54 1.52
C ALA A 50 -8.46 -7.55 2.40
N GLN A 51 -8.02 -6.36 2.86
CA GLN A 51 -6.89 -6.21 3.77
C GLN A 51 -7.23 -6.64 5.20
N VAL A 52 -8.35 -6.15 5.73
CA VAL A 52 -8.71 -6.27 7.15
C VAL A 52 -9.34 -7.61 7.48
N LEU A 53 -10.35 -8.06 6.73
CA LEU A 53 -11.19 -9.21 7.14
C LEU A 53 -10.37 -10.46 7.49
N PRO A 54 -9.35 -10.87 6.71
CA PRO A 54 -8.56 -12.07 7.00
C PRO A 54 -7.57 -11.93 8.15
N THR A 55 -7.39 -10.73 8.73
CA THR A 55 -6.55 -10.54 9.92
C THR A 55 -7.34 -10.63 11.21
N LEU A 56 -8.67 -10.65 11.13
CA LEU A 56 -9.54 -10.60 12.30
C LEU A 56 -9.65 -11.96 13.00
N ASN A 57 -9.64 -11.93 14.32
CA ASN A 57 -10.00 -13.09 15.14
C ASN A 57 -11.54 -13.31 15.17
N PRO A 58 -12.04 -14.44 15.68
CA PRO A 58 -13.48 -14.74 15.68
C PRO A 58 -14.36 -13.67 16.36
N ALA A 59 -13.92 -13.07 17.47
CA ALA A 59 -14.68 -12.02 18.15
C ALA A 59 -14.75 -10.73 17.30
N GLN A 60 -13.65 -10.36 16.66
CA GLN A 60 -13.56 -9.24 15.73
C GLN A 60 -14.43 -9.46 14.48
N VAL A 61 -14.43 -10.68 13.91
CA VAL A 61 -15.32 -11.05 12.79
C VAL A 61 -16.79 -10.95 13.22
N SER A 62 -17.16 -11.48 14.39
CA SER A 62 -18.54 -11.40 14.88
C SER A 62 -19.01 -9.95 15.05
N ARG A 63 -18.13 -9.06 15.53
CA ARG A 63 -18.39 -7.63 15.66
C ARG A 63 -18.47 -6.91 14.30
N LEU A 64 -17.55 -7.20 13.37
CA LEU A 64 -17.57 -6.63 12.02
C LEU A 64 -18.86 -6.97 11.27
N LEU A 65 -19.31 -8.24 11.35
CA LEU A 65 -20.56 -8.67 10.73
C LEU A 65 -21.80 -8.07 11.40
N GLY A 66 -21.74 -7.82 12.71
CA GLY A 66 -22.90 -7.34 13.48
C GLY A 66 -24.11 -8.26 13.29
N PRO A 67 -25.29 -7.76 12.90
CA PRO A 67 -26.46 -8.60 12.64
C PRO A 67 -26.38 -9.39 11.33
N ALA A 68 -25.47 -9.06 10.41
CA ALA A 68 -25.41 -9.68 9.09
C ALA A 68 -25.02 -11.17 9.15
N GLU A 69 -25.57 -11.95 8.22
CA GLU A 69 -25.24 -13.35 8.02
C GLU A 69 -24.01 -13.55 7.12
N ALA A 70 -23.75 -12.59 6.24
CA ALA A 70 -22.60 -12.61 5.35
C ALA A 70 -22.19 -11.20 4.94
N LEU A 71 -20.92 -11.08 4.57
CA LEU A 71 -20.34 -9.95 3.87
C LEU A 71 -19.76 -10.46 2.56
N CYS A 72 -20.09 -9.80 1.45
CA CYS A 72 -19.58 -10.11 0.11
C CYS A 72 -19.03 -8.83 -0.53
N PHE A 73 -17.86 -8.91 -1.17
CA PHE A 73 -17.22 -7.78 -1.86
C PHE A 73 -16.31 -8.27 -2.98
N ALA A 74 -16.05 -7.42 -3.97
CA ALA A 74 -15.12 -7.69 -5.07
C ALA A 74 -13.96 -6.70 -4.98
N ALA A 75 -12.80 -7.18 -4.55
CA ALA A 75 -11.58 -6.39 -4.46
C ALA A 75 -10.79 -6.44 -5.78
N ASP A 76 -9.86 -5.50 -5.97
CA ASP A 76 -9.00 -5.47 -7.14
C ASP A 76 -8.15 -6.75 -7.26
N PRO A 77 -7.69 -7.13 -8.45
CA PRO A 77 -6.89 -8.35 -8.67
C PRO A 77 -5.64 -8.45 -7.79
N GLN A 78 -5.04 -7.31 -7.44
CA GLN A 78 -3.91 -7.23 -6.51
C GLN A 78 -4.27 -7.59 -5.05
N TRP A 79 -5.52 -7.90 -4.74
CA TRP A 79 -5.98 -8.38 -3.44
C TRP A 79 -6.61 -9.77 -3.51
N ASN A 80 -6.99 -10.22 -4.71
CA ASN A 80 -7.62 -11.50 -4.97
C ASN A 80 -7.09 -12.14 -6.26
N GLU A 81 -6.04 -12.97 -6.15
CA GLU A 81 -5.41 -13.64 -7.30
C GLU A 81 -6.31 -14.66 -7.97
N ALA A 82 -7.19 -15.32 -7.21
CA ALA A 82 -8.16 -16.27 -7.73
C ALA A 82 -9.30 -15.59 -8.52
N GLY A 83 -9.41 -14.26 -8.42
CA GLY A 83 -10.53 -13.50 -8.96
C GLY A 83 -11.86 -13.79 -8.24
N GLY A 84 -12.92 -13.11 -8.68
CA GLY A 84 -14.27 -13.31 -8.15
C GLY A 84 -14.56 -12.59 -6.84
N VAL A 85 -15.65 -13.02 -6.20
CA VAL A 85 -16.21 -12.41 -4.98
C VAL A 85 -15.50 -12.96 -3.74
N MET A 86 -15.02 -12.06 -2.90
CA MET A 86 -14.51 -12.35 -1.56
C MET A 86 -15.62 -12.15 -0.52
N GLY A 87 -15.46 -12.76 0.65
CA GLY A 87 -16.41 -12.55 1.72
C GLY A 87 -16.14 -13.36 2.96
N ALA A 88 -16.99 -13.13 3.96
CA ALA A 88 -17.11 -13.97 5.12
C ALA A 88 -18.58 -14.27 5.38
N ARG A 89 -18.87 -15.54 5.66
CA ARG A 89 -20.17 -15.98 6.16
C ARG A 89 -20.07 -16.17 7.67
N ARG A 90 -21.13 -15.84 8.39
CA ARG A 90 -21.25 -16.12 9.82
C ARG A 90 -21.21 -17.63 10.05
N ALA A 91 -20.11 -18.11 10.61
CA ALA A 91 -19.99 -19.50 11.04
C ALA A 91 -20.88 -19.75 12.27
N PRO A 92 -21.47 -20.95 12.43
CA PRO A 92 -22.36 -21.27 13.57
C PRO A 92 -21.68 -21.16 14.94
N ASN A 93 -20.36 -21.34 14.98
CA ASN A 93 -19.53 -21.31 16.18
C ASN A 93 -18.90 -19.94 16.47
N LEU A 94 -19.26 -18.89 15.72
CA LEU A 94 -18.81 -17.54 16.05
C LEU A 94 -19.37 -17.13 17.42
N PRO A 95 -18.59 -16.35 18.21
CA PRO A 95 -19.10 -15.76 19.43
C PRO A 95 -20.39 -14.97 19.17
N GLU A 96 -21.20 -14.81 20.23
CA GLU A 96 -22.41 -13.98 20.18
C GLU A 96 -22.12 -12.61 19.58
N ARG A 97 -23.17 -12.00 19.00
CA ARG A 97 -23.07 -10.71 18.33
C ARG A 97 -22.60 -9.66 19.33
N GLN A 98 -21.36 -9.23 19.19
CA GLN A 98 -20.79 -8.26 20.12
C GLN A 98 -21.09 -6.84 19.64
N ALA A 99 -21.70 -6.03 20.49
CA ALA A 99 -21.92 -4.60 20.23
C ALA A 99 -20.60 -3.80 20.34
N GLY A 100 -20.61 -2.57 19.81
CA GLY A 100 -19.51 -1.61 19.92
C GLY A 100 -18.59 -1.54 18.69
N MET A 101 -17.58 -0.68 18.77
CA MET A 101 -16.63 -0.42 17.68
C MET A 101 -15.68 -1.60 17.47
N LEU A 102 -15.37 -1.93 16.21
CA LEU A 102 -14.29 -2.87 15.91
C LEU A 102 -12.98 -2.29 16.45
N LYS A 103 -12.23 -3.10 17.19
CA LYS A 103 -10.93 -2.77 17.74
C LYS A 103 -9.88 -3.63 17.06
N LEU A 104 -8.94 -2.99 16.38
CA LEU A 104 -7.77 -3.65 15.79
C LEU A 104 -6.64 -3.60 16.81
N GLU A 105 -5.98 -4.73 16.98
CA GLU A 105 -4.79 -4.89 17.81
C GLU A 105 -3.54 -4.76 16.94
N GLN A 106 -2.37 -4.62 17.57
CA GLN A 106 -1.08 -4.47 16.86
C GLN A 106 -0.81 -5.61 15.88
N GLU A 107 -1.25 -6.83 16.21
CA GLU A 107 -1.15 -7.97 15.32
C GLU A 107 -1.95 -7.78 14.02
N ASN A 108 -3.17 -7.22 14.11
CA ASN A 108 -3.98 -6.93 12.93
C ASN A 108 -3.28 -5.88 12.05
N ILE A 109 -2.71 -4.83 12.65
CA ILE A 109 -1.98 -3.78 11.92
C ILE A 109 -0.78 -4.36 11.18
N ARG A 110 0.04 -5.17 11.86
CA ARG A 110 1.19 -5.86 11.24
C ARG A 110 0.75 -6.77 10.09
N ALA A 111 -0.29 -7.56 10.29
CA ALA A 111 -0.81 -8.45 9.25
C ALA A 111 -1.36 -7.68 8.04
N ILE A 112 -2.02 -6.54 8.26
CA ILE A 112 -2.47 -5.63 7.19
C ILE A 112 -1.27 -5.10 6.41
N SER A 113 -0.21 -4.65 7.09
CA SER A 113 1.00 -4.14 6.43
C SER A 113 1.70 -5.19 5.56
N VAL A 114 1.85 -6.42 6.05
CA VAL A 114 2.41 -7.53 5.25
C VAL A 114 1.58 -7.77 3.98
N ARG A 115 0.26 -7.67 4.08
CA ARG A 115 -0.64 -7.87 2.94
C ARG A 115 -0.59 -6.71 1.95
N ARG A 116 -0.44 -5.47 2.44
CA ARG A 116 -0.17 -4.29 1.60
C ARG A 116 1.13 -4.44 0.83
N ASP A 117 2.20 -4.90 1.47
CA ASP A 117 3.48 -5.14 0.82
C ASP A 117 3.38 -6.21 -0.29
N ALA A 118 2.67 -7.30 -0.02
CA ALA A 118 2.42 -8.34 -1.02
C ALA A 118 1.58 -7.83 -2.20
N ALA A 119 0.53 -7.05 -1.94
CA ALA A 119 -0.31 -6.45 -2.98
C ALA A 119 0.46 -5.45 -3.84
N LEU A 120 1.27 -4.58 -3.23
CA LEU A 120 2.12 -3.62 -3.93
C LEU A 120 3.17 -4.34 -4.79
N THR A 121 3.77 -5.41 -4.28
CA THR A 121 4.69 -6.25 -5.07
C THR A 121 4.01 -6.79 -6.32
N ARG A 122 2.81 -7.37 -6.19
CA ARG A 122 2.03 -7.86 -7.34
C ARG A 122 1.67 -6.74 -8.31
N LYS A 123 1.30 -5.56 -7.80
CA LYS A 123 1.03 -4.38 -8.60
C LYS A 123 2.23 -3.95 -9.44
N VAL A 124 3.43 -3.90 -8.83
CA VAL A 124 4.67 -3.56 -9.54
C VAL A 124 5.03 -4.63 -10.58
N ALA A 125 4.92 -5.93 -10.24
CA ALA A 125 5.16 -7.02 -11.18
C ALA A 125 4.24 -6.94 -12.41
N GLY A 126 2.92 -6.80 -12.20
CA GLY A 126 1.96 -6.66 -13.29
C GLY A 126 2.14 -5.37 -14.09
N TYR A 127 2.61 -4.29 -13.45
CA TYR A 127 3.01 -3.08 -14.17
C TYR A 127 4.17 -3.36 -15.13
N LEU A 128 5.23 -4.03 -14.67
CA LEU A 128 6.41 -4.36 -15.49
C LEU A 128 6.07 -5.29 -16.67
N GLU A 129 5.25 -6.31 -16.44
CA GLU A 129 4.73 -7.19 -17.50
C GLU A 129 4.06 -6.40 -18.62
N ARG A 130 3.27 -5.39 -18.25
CA ARG A 130 2.54 -4.56 -19.23
C ARG A 130 3.44 -3.59 -19.99
N VAL A 131 4.42 -2.97 -19.33
CA VAL A 131 5.21 -1.87 -19.94
C VAL A 131 6.54 -2.32 -20.54
N ALA A 132 7.03 -3.51 -20.18
CA ALA A 132 8.30 -4.05 -20.67
C ALA A 132 8.21 -5.58 -20.88
N PRO A 133 7.23 -6.08 -21.65
CA PRO A 133 6.99 -7.52 -21.79
C PRO A 133 8.23 -8.28 -22.26
N ASP A 134 8.96 -7.76 -23.25
CA ASP A 134 10.16 -8.40 -23.80
C ASP A 134 11.30 -8.57 -22.77
N ARG A 135 11.41 -7.62 -21.83
CA ARG A 135 12.38 -7.67 -20.75
C ARG A 135 11.96 -8.65 -19.67
N VAL A 136 10.65 -8.71 -19.39
CA VAL A 136 10.09 -9.64 -18.42
C VAL A 136 10.14 -11.08 -18.93
N SER A 137 9.87 -11.33 -20.22
CA SER A 137 9.95 -12.67 -20.81
C SER A 137 11.36 -13.25 -20.80
N ALA A 138 12.39 -12.41 -20.70
CA ALA A 138 13.78 -12.84 -20.53
C ALA A 138 14.12 -13.24 -19.09
N LEU A 139 13.24 -12.96 -18.11
CA LEU A 139 13.42 -13.39 -16.73
C LEU A 139 12.90 -14.83 -16.55
N GLU A 140 13.62 -15.63 -15.76
CA GLU A 140 13.13 -16.94 -15.33
C GLU A 140 11.85 -16.80 -14.51
N GLU A 141 11.05 -17.86 -14.52
CA GLU A 141 9.81 -17.97 -13.74
C GLU A 141 10.08 -17.67 -12.25
N GLY A 142 9.21 -16.83 -11.66
CA GLY A 142 9.33 -16.39 -10.27
C GLY A 142 10.42 -15.34 -10.01
N LYS A 143 11.32 -15.01 -10.95
CA LYS A 143 12.29 -13.92 -10.78
C LYS A 143 11.65 -12.53 -10.83
N LEU A 144 10.55 -12.36 -11.58
CA LEU A 144 9.84 -11.09 -11.65
C LEU A 144 9.35 -10.61 -10.27
N GLN A 145 8.74 -11.50 -9.48
CA GLN A 145 8.27 -11.16 -8.14
C GLN A 145 9.42 -10.77 -7.21
N LYS A 146 10.52 -11.54 -7.23
CA LYS A 146 11.73 -11.20 -6.45
C LYS A 146 12.33 -9.86 -6.89
N PHE A 147 12.33 -9.58 -8.19
CA PHE A 147 12.80 -8.32 -8.75
C PHE A 147 11.93 -7.14 -8.30
N ALA A 148 10.61 -7.30 -8.31
CA ALA A 148 9.67 -6.29 -7.82
C ALA A 148 9.87 -6.02 -6.32
N GLN A 149 10.02 -7.06 -5.50
CA GLN A 149 10.32 -6.93 -4.05
C GLN A 149 11.64 -6.18 -3.82
N TYR A 150 12.69 -6.53 -4.57
CA TYR A 150 13.98 -5.84 -4.47
C TYR A 150 13.85 -4.35 -4.81
N SER A 151 13.18 -4.05 -5.92
CA SER A 151 12.97 -2.68 -6.42
C SER A 151 12.15 -1.84 -5.43
N LEU A 152 11.14 -2.44 -4.79
CA LEU A 152 10.36 -1.80 -3.73
C LEU A 152 11.19 -1.47 -2.51
N ARG A 153 11.98 -2.44 -2.01
CA ARG A 153 12.86 -2.22 -0.86
C ARG A 153 13.89 -1.13 -1.15
N GLU A 154 14.45 -1.12 -2.36
CA GLU A 154 15.42 -0.12 -2.77
C GLU A 154 14.82 1.27 -2.86
N SER A 155 13.69 1.44 -3.56
CA SER A 155 13.00 2.73 -3.67
C SER A 155 12.55 3.28 -2.31
N ARG A 156 12.06 2.43 -1.39
CA ARG A 156 11.73 2.83 -0.01
C ARG A 156 12.94 3.37 0.75
N ARG A 157 14.14 2.83 0.55
CA ARG A 157 15.37 3.36 1.16
C ARG A 157 15.70 4.79 0.70
N PHE A 158 15.19 5.19 -0.46
CA PHE A 158 15.29 6.55 -0.96
C PHE A 158 14.09 7.44 -0.58
N GLY A 159 13.16 6.93 0.22
CA GLY A 159 11.97 7.66 0.69
C GLY A 159 10.85 7.77 -0.35
N VAL A 160 10.82 6.90 -1.35
CA VAL A 160 9.70 6.84 -2.31
C VAL A 160 8.46 6.27 -1.62
N GLU A 161 7.32 6.95 -1.75
CA GLU A 161 6.09 6.61 -1.03
C GLU A 161 4.93 6.23 -1.96
N THR A 162 4.89 6.78 -3.19
CA THR A 162 3.74 6.54 -4.08
C THR A 162 3.91 5.28 -4.92
N ASP A 163 2.80 4.61 -5.20
CA ASP A 163 2.74 3.49 -6.15
C ASP A 163 3.37 3.83 -7.50
N ALA A 164 3.14 5.06 -7.99
CA ALA A 164 3.69 5.53 -9.25
C ALA A 164 5.21 5.69 -9.16
N GLY A 165 5.74 6.24 -8.06
CA GLY A 165 7.17 6.31 -7.81
C GLY A 165 7.82 4.93 -7.80
N HIS A 166 7.25 3.98 -7.07
CA HIS A 166 7.71 2.60 -7.03
C HIS A 166 7.72 1.93 -8.42
N CYS A 167 6.65 2.11 -9.20
CA CYS A 167 6.56 1.56 -10.55
C CYS A 167 7.63 2.17 -11.49
N ARG A 168 7.85 3.48 -11.42
CA ARG A 168 8.90 4.16 -12.21
C ARG A 168 10.29 3.68 -11.82
N TRP A 169 10.57 3.57 -10.51
CA TRP A 169 11.84 3.02 -10.03
C TRP A 169 12.06 1.60 -10.55
N ALA A 170 11.09 0.71 -10.34
CA ALA A 170 11.20 -0.68 -10.78
C ALA A 170 11.41 -0.81 -12.29
N TYR A 171 10.74 0.02 -13.10
CA TYR A 171 10.95 0.04 -14.55
C TYR A 171 12.36 0.48 -14.93
N MET A 172 12.85 1.58 -14.34
CA MET A 172 14.20 2.06 -14.58
C MET A 172 15.26 1.05 -14.12
N SER A 173 15.03 0.38 -12.98
CA SER A 173 15.87 -0.72 -12.52
C SER A 173 15.82 -1.89 -13.50
N LEU A 174 14.67 -2.21 -14.10
CA LEU A 174 14.55 -3.32 -15.04
C LEU A 174 15.33 -3.05 -16.34
N VAL A 175 15.19 -1.85 -16.91
CA VAL A 175 15.89 -1.49 -18.15
C VAL A 175 17.40 -1.32 -17.96
N THR A 176 17.85 -1.11 -16.72
CA THR A 176 19.27 -1.06 -16.34
C THR A 176 19.77 -2.39 -15.75
N SER A 177 19.03 -3.49 -15.92
CA SER A 177 19.39 -4.82 -15.39
C SER A 177 19.70 -4.84 -13.89
N GLY A 178 19.01 -3.98 -13.12
CA GLY A 178 19.15 -3.82 -11.67
C GLY A 178 20.29 -2.89 -11.24
N GLN A 179 20.98 -2.22 -12.16
CA GLN A 179 22.13 -1.37 -11.84
C GLN A 179 21.76 0.08 -11.49
N LEU A 180 20.50 0.48 -11.64
CA LEU A 180 20.05 1.86 -11.37
C LEU A 180 20.53 2.39 -10.02
N GLY A 181 20.25 1.66 -8.94
CA GLY A 181 20.62 2.08 -7.58
C GLY A 181 22.11 1.97 -7.27
N GLN A 182 22.92 1.36 -8.14
CA GLN A 182 24.38 1.30 -8.00
C GLN A 182 25.07 2.49 -8.66
N ASN A 183 24.37 3.25 -9.50
CA ASN A 183 24.92 4.42 -10.16
C ASN A 183 25.12 5.57 -9.16
N PRO A 184 26.37 6.06 -8.95
CA PRO A 184 26.64 7.13 -7.98
C PRO A 184 25.83 8.41 -8.22
N SER A 185 25.66 8.82 -9.48
CA SER A 185 24.89 10.02 -9.83
C SER A 185 23.39 9.84 -9.52
N VAL A 186 22.86 8.63 -9.64
CA VAL A 186 21.47 8.33 -9.24
C VAL A 186 21.34 8.36 -7.73
N GLN A 187 22.29 7.77 -7.00
CA GLN A 187 22.29 7.82 -5.53
C GLN A 187 22.38 9.25 -5.01
N GLU A 188 23.26 10.06 -5.59
CA GLU A 188 23.41 11.48 -5.28
C GLU A 188 22.12 12.24 -5.56
N ALA A 189 21.55 12.09 -6.75
CA ALA A 189 20.29 12.74 -7.12
C ALA A 189 19.14 12.36 -6.17
N MET A 190 19.03 11.08 -5.78
CA MET A 190 17.97 10.61 -4.88
C MET A 190 18.17 11.06 -3.42
N ARG A 191 19.41 11.28 -2.99
CA ARG A 191 19.75 11.73 -1.63
C ARG A 191 19.92 13.25 -1.52
N ALA A 192 19.89 13.97 -2.64
CA ALA A 192 20.09 15.40 -2.67
C ALA A 192 19.09 16.10 -1.74
N ASP A 193 19.61 16.96 -0.85
CA ASP A 193 18.78 17.83 -0.03
C ASP A 193 18.25 18.97 -0.92
N ALA A 194 17.04 18.75 -1.45
CA ALA A 194 16.38 19.63 -2.39
C ALA A 194 15.00 20.01 -1.84
N PRO A 195 14.90 21.10 -1.06
CA PRO A 195 13.63 21.58 -0.51
C PRO A 195 12.57 21.72 -1.62
N GLY A 196 11.39 21.13 -1.39
CA GLY A 196 10.29 21.13 -2.36
C GLY A 196 10.28 19.95 -3.34
N TYR A 197 11.29 19.08 -3.34
CA TYR A 197 11.33 17.87 -4.18
C TYR A 197 11.24 16.59 -3.34
N SER A 198 10.06 15.96 -3.34
CA SER A 198 9.90 14.62 -2.73
C SER A 198 10.70 13.57 -3.50
N ALA A 199 10.99 12.44 -2.86
CA ALA A 199 11.64 11.31 -3.52
C ALA A 199 10.87 10.85 -4.77
N ASP A 200 9.54 10.81 -4.71
CA ASP A 200 8.67 10.53 -5.86
C ASP A 200 8.89 11.51 -7.03
N THR A 201 9.04 12.80 -6.72
CA THR A 201 9.32 13.84 -7.73
C THR A 201 10.69 13.62 -8.34
N ARG A 202 11.70 13.28 -7.54
CA ARG A 202 13.06 12.96 -8.02
C ARG A 202 13.07 11.75 -8.93
N VAL A 203 12.35 10.67 -8.59
CA VAL A 203 12.18 9.51 -9.47
C VAL A 203 11.52 9.88 -10.80
N ALA A 204 10.48 10.73 -10.77
CA ALA A 204 9.81 11.18 -11.99
C ALA A 204 10.75 12.00 -12.89
N LEU A 205 11.58 12.88 -12.31
CA LEU A 205 12.59 13.64 -13.04
C LEU A 205 13.68 12.74 -13.64
N LEU A 206 14.22 11.79 -12.85
CA LEU A 206 15.21 10.81 -13.33
C LEU A 206 14.70 10.07 -14.58
N MET A 207 13.47 9.55 -14.52
CA MET A 207 12.87 8.83 -15.64
C MET A 207 12.74 9.73 -16.88
N ARG A 208 12.26 10.97 -16.70
CA ARG A 208 12.13 11.95 -17.79
C ARG A 208 13.47 12.26 -18.45
N HIS A 209 14.52 12.50 -17.65
CA HIS A 209 15.85 12.80 -18.18
C HIS A 209 16.49 11.61 -18.89
N SER A 210 16.31 10.39 -18.37
CA SER A 210 16.77 9.16 -19.02
C SER A 210 16.14 8.98 -20.41
N PHE A 211 14.82 9.19 -20.55
CA PHE A 211 14.17 9.11 -21.86
C PHE A 211 14.67 10.17 -22.85
N LEU A 212 14.88 11.40 -22.39
CA LEU A 212 15.41 12.47 -23.25
C LEU A 212 16.83 12.16 -23.73
N ALA A 213 17.68 11.59 -22.87
CA ALA A 213 19.03 11.19 -23.22
C ALA A 213 19.03 10.08 -24.29
N VAL A 214 18.22 9.04 -24.10
CA VAL A 214 18.08 7.93 -25.06
C VAL A 214 17.56 8.43 -26.42
N LYS A 215 16.55 9.30 -26.43
CA LYS A 215 16.01 9.87 -27.66
C LYS A 215 17.06 10.69 -28.42
N LYS A 216 17.87 11.49 -27.71
CA LYS A 216 18.94 12.31 -28.32
C LYS A 216 20.07 11.45 -28.89
N GLN A 217 20.36 10.30 -28.29
CA GLN A 217 21.38 9.36 -28.79
C GLN A 217 20.90 8.66 -30.06
N ALA A 218 19.65 8.17 -30.08
CA ALA A 218 19.06 7.55 -31.27
C ALA A 218 18.99 8.50 -32.47
N SER A 219 18.76 9.80 -32.25
CA SER A 219 18.79 10.81 -33.33
C SER A 219 20.19 11.14 -33.86
N ARG A 220 21.26 10.77 -33.15
CA ARG A 220 22.65 11.01 -33.59
C ARG A 220 23.27 9.84 -34.34
N GLU A 221 22.69 8.65 -34.25
CA GLU A 221 23.17 7.44 -34.95
C GLU A 221 22.54 7.26 -36.34
N VAL A 222 21.63 8.18 -36.74
CA VAL A 222 20.91 8.17 -38.03
C VAL A 222 21.43 9.27 -38.99
N ASP A 223 22.33 10.13 -38.51
CA ASP A 223 23.06 11.15 -39.29
C ASP A 223 24.50 10.69 -39.56
#